data_AF-A0A1H4PKT6-F1
#
_entry.id   AF-A0A1H4PKT6-F1
#
_cell.length_a   1.000
_cell.length_b   1.000
_cell.length_c   1.000
_cell.angle_alpha   90.00
_cell.angle_beta   90.00
_cell.angle_gamma   90.00
#
_symmetry.space_group_name_H-M   'P 1'
#
loop_
_entity.id
_entity.type
_entity.pdbx_description
1 polymer ?
#
loop_
_entity_poly.entity_id
_entity_poly.type
_entity_poly.pdbx_seq_one_letter_code
_entity_poly.pdbx_strand_id
1 'polypeptide(L)'
;MARLLLRIAGGLLLLPVLFYAVDWTVWQMRSARGNGMDEVAVTSMSIATLKSSKEEYYFDGNITLACPRSVLPMLTSQGMMTPCWYLRRHRTVVTRY
;
A
#
# COMPACT_ATOMS: atom_id res chain seq x y z
N MET A 1 -26.15 29.92 -4.29
CA MET A 1 -25.88 28.52 -4.70
C MET A 1 -24.38 28.21 -4.76
N ALA A 2 -23.56 29.00 -5.46
CA ALA A 2 -22.10 28.77 -5.56
C ALA A 2 -21.36 28.64 -4.22
N ARG A 3 -21.70 29.44 -3.20
CA ARG A 3 -21.09 29.36 -1.86
C ARG A 3 -21.45 28.06 -1.11
N LEU A 4 -22.64 27.50 -1.35
CA LEU A 4 -23.05 26.23 -0.75
C LEU A 4 -22.34 25.06 -1.43
N LEU A 5 -22.25 25.10 -2.77
CA LEU A 5 -21.50 24.12 -3.56
C LEU A 5 -20.01 24.10 -3.18
N LEU A 6 -19.39 25.27 -2.97
CA LEU A 6 -18.01 25.37 -2.50
C LEU A 6 -17.81 24.77 -1.10
N ARG A 7 -18.75 24.95 -0.17
CA ARG A 7 -18.68 24.35 1.16
C ARG A 7 -18.86 22.84 1.13
N ILE A 8 -19.79 22.34 0.30
CA ILE A 8 -20.01 20.91 0.11
C ILE A 8 -18.77 20.27 -0.54
N ALA A 9 -18.25 20.87 -1.60
CA ALA A 9 -17.03 20.41 -2.26
C ALA A 9 -15.83 20.42 -1.31
N GLY A 10 -15.68 21.49 -0.51
CA GLY A 10 -14.64 21.58 0.52
C GLY A 10 -14.78 20.48 1.58
N GLY A 11 -15.98 20.24 2.09
CA GLY A 11 -16.24 19.15 3.04
C GLY A 11 -15.94 17.77 2.45
N LEU A 12 -16.33 17.54 1.19
CA LEU A 12 -16.08 16.29 0.48
C LEU A 12 -14.59 15.99 0.33
N LEU A 13 -13.77 17.02 0.08
CA LEU A 13 -12.32 16.88 -0.03
C LEU A 13 -11.63 16.71 1.33
N LEU A 14 -12.18 17.28 2.41
CA LEU A 14 -11.60 17.17 3.74
C LEU A 14 -11.79 15.77 4.36
N LEU A 15 -12.91 15.10 4.07
CA LEU A 15 -13.20 13.77 4.58
C LEU A 15 -12.09 12.72 4.33
N PRO A 16 -11.60 12.50 3.10
CA PRO A 16 -10.54 11.53 2.85
C PRO A 16 -9.22 11.93 3.52
N VAL A 17 -8.93 13.23 3.64
CA VAL A 17 -7.72 13.72 4.32
C VAL A 17 -7.78 13.40 5.81
N LEU A 18 -8.92 13.67 6.45
CA LEU A 18 -9.14 13.34 7.86
C LEU A 18 -9.08 11.83 8.09
N PHE A 19 -9.70 11.04 7.20
CA PHE A 19 -9.66 9.59 7.29
C PHE A 19 -8.23 9.05 7.18
N TYR A 20 -7.44 9.55 6.24
CA TYR A 20 -6.02 9.18 6.11
C TYR A 20 -5.22 9.59 7.35
N ALA A 21 -5.44 10.80 7.90
CA ALA A 21 -4.77 11.25 9.11
C ALA A 21 -5.10 10.37 10.32
N VAL A 22 -6.37 9.95 10.48
CA VAL A 22 -6.77 9.04 11.54
C VAL A 22 -6.10 7.68 11.37
N ASP A 23 -6.13 7.08 10.17
CA ASP A 23 -5.46 5.80 9.91
C ASP A 23 -3.95 5.86 10.21
N TRP A 24 -3.30 6.96 9.81
CA TRP A 24 -1.89 7.22 10.11
C TRP A 24 -1.62 7.29 11.60
N THR A 25 -2.41 8.06 12.36
CA THR A 25 -2.22 8.18 13.82
C THR A 25 -2.42 6.84 14.53
N VAL A 26 -3.42 6.06 14.13
CA VAL A 26 -3.68 4.72 14.69
C VAL A 26 -2.51 3.78 14.39
N TRP A 27 -2.02 3.78 13.15
CA TRP A 27 -0.85 3.00 12.78
C TRP A 27 0.39 3.40 13.59
N GLN A 28 0.65 4.70 13.76
CA GLN A 28 1.77 5.18 14.57
C GLN A 28 1.66 4.75 16.04
N MET A 29 0.47 4.83 16.63
CA MET A 29 0.24 4.33 18.00
C MET A 29 0.49 2.83 18.10
N ARG A 30 0.11 2.04 17.09
CA ARG A 30 0.41 0.59 17.05
C ARG A 30 1.90 0.33 16.86
N SER A 31 2.55 1.12 16.00
CA SER A 31 3.99 1.03 15.73
C SER A 31 4.82 1.30 16.98
N ALA A 32 4.47 2.35 17.72
CA ALA A 32 5.09 2.67 19.01
C ALA A 32 4.92 1.56 20.07
N ARG A 33 3.89 0.73 19.96
CA ARG A 33 3.63 -0.44 20.81
C ARG A 33 4.25 -1.75 20.27
N GLY A 34 5.02 -1.68 19.19
CA GLY A 34 5.63 -2.85 18.54
C GLY A 34 4.66 -3.71 17.71
N ASN A 35 3.42 -3.25 17.50
CA ASN A 35 2.37 -4.03 16.83
C ASN A 35 1.90 -3.39 15.50
N GLY A 36 2.64 -2.39 15.00
CA GLY A 36 2.29 -1.63 13.80
C GLY A 36 2.67 -2.31 12.48
N MET A 37 3.55 -3.30 12.53
CA MET A 37 4.03 -4.05 11.37
C MET A 37 3.63 -5.53 11.48
N ASP A 38 3.58 -6.19 10.34
CA ASP A 38 3.40 -7.63 10.20
C ASP A 38 4.27 -8.12 9.05
N GLU A 39 4.42 -9.44 8.93
CA GLU A 39 5.08 -10.06 7.80
C GLU A 39 4.12 -10.99 7.06
N VAL A 40 4.15 -10.92 5.72
CA VAL A 40 3.32 -11.77 4.88
C VAL A 40 4.21 -12.44 3.83
N ALA A 41 4.09 -13.77 3.75
CA ALA A 41 4.72 -14.54 2.68
C ALA A 41 3.99 -14.27 1.36
N VAL A 42 4.73 -13.76 0.38
CA VAL A 42 4.28 -13.48 -0.98
C VAL A 42 5.14 -14.24 -1.97
N THR A 43 4.55 -14.63 -3.08
CA THR A 43 5.22 -15.17 -4.25
C THR A 43 5.84 -14.02 -5.05
N SER A 44 7.16 -14.06 -5.22
CA SER A 44 7.90 -13.13 -6.08
C SER A 44 7.96 -13.66 -7.50
N MET A 45 7.69 -12.79 -8.46
CA MET A 45 7.86 -13.05 -9.88
C MET A 45 8.68 -11.93 -10.50
N SER A 46 9.69 -12.28 -11.30
CA SER A 46 10.46 -11.31 -12.06
C SER A 46 10.03 -11.32 -13.52
N ILE A 47 9.86 -10.13 -14.11
CA ILE A 47 9.60 -9.99 -15.55
C ILE A 47 10.88 -9.56 -16.22
N ALA A 48 11.33 -10.35 -17.20
CA ALA A 48 12.35 -9.92 -18.15
C ALA A 48 11.66 -9.52 -19.47
N THR A 49 11.92 -8.29 -19.92
CA THR A 49 11.48 -7.85 -21.26
C THR A 49 12.47 -8.32 -22.32
N LEU A 50 12.04 -9.23 -23.19
CA LEU A 50 12.84 -9.70 -24.32
C LEU A 50 12.67 -8.79 -25.53
N LYS A 51 13.64 -8.86 -26.46
CA LYS A 51 13.51 -8.24 -27.79
C LYS A 51 12.22 -8.70 -28.47
N SER A 52 11.58 -7.80 -29.22
CA SER A 52 10.26 -8.00 -29.85
C SER A 52 9.04 -7.97 -28.90
N SER A 53 9.11 -7.22 -27.79
CA SER A 53 7.96 -6.97 -26.90
C SER A 53 7.36 -8.23 -26.26
N LYS A 54 8.19 -9.27 -26.10
CA LYS A 54 7.80 -10.48 -25.35
C LYS A 54 8.20 -10.31 -23.89
N GLU A 55 7.30 -10.65 -22.98
CA GLU A 55 7.55 -10.65 -21.54
C GLU A 55 7.63 -12.11 -21.07
N GLU A 56 8.74 -12.47 -20.43
CA GLU A 56 8.88 -13.76 -19.75
C GLU A 56 8.79 -13.56 -18.24
N TYR A 57 7.97 -14.40 -17.61
CA TYR A 57 7.72 -14.39 -16.17
C TYR A 57 8.55 -15.50 -15.52
N TYR A 58 9.45 -15.12 -14.63
CA TYR A 58 10.26 -16.04 -13.85
C TYR A 58 9.72 -16.10 -12.42
N PHE A 59 9.62 -17.30 -11.88
CA PHE A 59 9.19 -17.52 -10.50
C PHE A 59 10.42 -17.49 -9.59
N ASP A 60 10.52 -16.46 -8.74
CA ASP A 60 11.70 -16.26 -7.87
C ASP A 60 11.53 -16.94 -6.51
N GLY A 61 10.39 -17.61 -6.26
CA GLY A 61 10.08 -18.24 -4.99
C GLY A 61 9.15 -17.41 -4.09
N ASN A 62 9.02 -17.85 -2.85
CA ASN A 62 8.24 -17.15 -1.83
C ASN A 62 9.18 -16.33 -0.94
N ILE A 63 8.91 -15.04 -0.83
CA ILE A 63 9.63 -14.10 0.03
C ILE A 63 8.69 -13.57 1.13
N THR A 64 9.24 -13.24 2.28
CA THR A 64 8.52 -12.57 3.37
C THR A 64 8.67 -11.07 3.23
N LEU A 65 7.56 -10.35 3.06
CA LEU A 65 7.55 -8.89 3.02
C LEU A 65 6.95 -8.32 4.30
N ALA A 66 7.63 -7.33 4.87
CA ALA A 66 7.11 -6.52 5.96
C ALA A 66 6.04 -5.56 5.44
N CYS A 67 4.91 -5.47 6.14
CA CYS A 67 3.78 -4.63 5.77
C CYS A 67 3.19 -3.91 7.00
N PRO A 68 2.64 -2.70 6.83
CA PRO A 68 1.94 -2.01 7.90
C PRO A 68 0.55 -2.60 8.15
N ARG A 69 0.16 -2.65 9.42
CA ARG A 69 -1.22 -2.94 9.85
C ARG A 69 -2.09 -1.68 9.82
N SER A 70 -2.23 -1.11 8.63
CA SER A 70 -3.06 0.06 8.31
C SER A 70 -4.19 -0.31 7.35
N VAL A 71 -5.19 0.58 7.22
CA VAL A 71 -6.25 0.44 6.22
C VAL A 71 -5.75 0.92 4.86
N LEU A 72 -5.07 2.05 4.82
CA LEU A 72 -4.56 2.67 3.60
C LEU A 72 -3.04 2.42 3.41
N PRO A 73 -2.54 2.55 2.16
CA PRO A 73 -1.10 2.57 1.91
C PRO A 73 -0.44 3.71 2.68
N MET A 74 0.63 3.39 3.39
CA MET A 74 1.35 4.36 4.22
C MET A 74 2.53 4.93 3.43
N LEU A 75 2.65 6.26 3.37
CA LEU A 75 3.87 6.89 2.86
C LEU A 75 4.98 6.78 3.92
N THR A 76 6.04 6.04 3.64
CA THR A 76 7.21 5.94 4.50
C THR A 76 8.44 6.57 3.83
N SER A 77 9.56 6.67 4.55
CA SER A 77 10.82 7.16 4.00
C SER A 77 11.33 6.32 2.82
N GLN A 78 10.90 5.06 2.71
CA GLN A 78 11.27 4.14 1.63
C GLN A 78 10.21 4.10 0.51
N GLY A 79 9.22 4.99 0.53
CA GLY A 79 8.13 5.04 -0.42
C GLY A 79 6.80 4.52 0.15
N MET A 80 5.87 4.20 -0.74
CA MET A 80 4.53 3.76 -0.37
C MET A 80 4.53 2.28 0.01
N MET A 81 4.19 1.98 1.26
CA MET A 81 4.09 0.59 1.74
C MET A 81 2.69 0.04 1.58
N THR A 82 2.61 -1.16 1.03
CA THR A 82 1.36 -1.89 0.80
C THR A 82 0.84 -2.51 2.10
N PRO A 83 -0.44 -2.29 2.49
CA PRO A 83 -0.96 -2.78 3.75
C PRO A 83 -1.10 -4.31 3.76
N CYS A 84 -1.00 -4.91 4.96
CA CYS A 84 -0.98 -6.37 5.10
C CYS A 84 -2.25 -7.07 4.60
N TRP A 85 -3.42 -6.44 4.75
CA TRP A 85 -4.67 -7.02 4.27
C TRP A 85 -4.66 -7.18 2.75
N TYR A 86 -4.02 -6.26 2.03
CA TYR A 86 -3.89 -6.30 0.58
C TYR A 86 -2.91 -7.39 0.17
N LEU A 87 -1.73 -7.46 0.78
CA LEU A 87 -0.75 -8.52 0.47
C LEU A 87 -1.28 -9.92 0.79
N ARG A 88 -2.07 -10.08 1.85
CA ARG A 88 -2.70 -11.38 2.16
C ARG A 88 -3.70 -11.82 1.08
N ARG A 89 -4.35 -10.87 0.41
CA ARG A 89 -5.31 -11.10 -0.69
C ARG A 89 -4.62 -11.22 -2.05
N HIS A 90 -3.56 -10.45 -2.26
CA HIS A 90 -2.76 -10.39 -3.48
C HIS A 90 -1.32 -10.78 -3.16
N ARG A 91 -1.09 -12.09 -3.02
CA ARG A 91 0.21 -12.65 -2.62
C ARG A 91 1.22 -12.71 -3.76
N THR A 92 0.92 -12.19 -4.94
CA THR A 92 1.86 -12.17 -6.08
C THR A 92 2.46 -10.78 -6.21
N VAL A 93 3.76 -10.68 -6.02
CA VAL A 93 4.52 -9.44 -6.22
C VAL A 93 5.36 -9.61 -7.47
N VAL A 94 5.20 -8.67 -8.40
CA VAL A 94 5.88 -8.68 -9.68
C VAL A 94 6.93 -7.59 -9.69
N THR A 95 8.19 -7.96 -9.84
CA THR A 95 9.31 -7.04 -9.98
C THR A 95 9.75 -7.01 -11.43
N ARG A 96 9.76 -5.83 -12.05
CA ARG A 96 10.28 -5.65 -13.41
C ARG A 96 11.75 -5.21 -13.34
N TYR A 97 12.62 -5.89 -14.05
CA TYR A 97 14.03 -5.52 -14.23
C TYR A 97 14.29 -4.99 -15.63
#